data_AF-A0A2M7UN01-F1
#
_entry.id   AF-A0A2M7UN01-F1
#
_cell.length_a   1.000
_cell.length_b   1.000
_cell.length_c   1.000
_cell.angle_alpha   90.00
_cell.angle_beta   90.00
_cell.angle_gamma   90.00
#
_symmetry.space_group_name_H-M   'P 1'
#
loop_
_entity.id
_entity.type
_entity.pdbx_description
1 polymer ?
#
loop_
_entity_poly.entity_id
_entity_poly.type
_entity_poly.pdbx_seq_one_letter_code
_entity_poly.pdbx_strand_id
1 'polypeptide(L)' 'MIYTIKKDNESGERLMNRFKKIIKRSRILMDAKKKRFRIHKPTKKFVRQAAVMRAGHRKRREIEQLAN' A
#
# COMPACT_ATOMS: atom_id res chain seq x y z
N MET A 1 11.20 1.86 -16.06
CA MET A 1 12.20 0.92 -15.50
C MET A 1 12.52 1.37 -14.08
N ILE A 2 12.47 0.47 -13.09
CA ILE A 2 12.76 0.81 -11.68
C ILE A 2 14.12 0.24 -11.35
N TYR A 3 15.03 1.08 -10.88
CA TYR A 3 16.37 0.68 -10.46
C TYR A 3 16.81 1.46 -9.22
N THR A 4 17.80 0.93 -8.51
CA THR A 4 18.47 1.59 -7.38
C THR A 4 19.96 1.38 -7.47
N ILE A 5 20.72 2.46 -7.39
CA ILE A 5 22.17 2.42 -7.27
C ILE A 5 22.52 2.19 -5.79
N LYS A 6 23.54 1.35 -5.52
CA LYS A 6 24.06 1.10 -4.17
C LYS A 6 24.73 2.38 -3.66
N LYS A 7 24.47 2.76 -2.40
CA LYS A 7 25.18 3.88 -1.76
C LYS A 7 26.45 3.38 -1.08
N ASP A 8 27.40 4.29 -0.86
CA ASP A 8 28.60 3.99 -0.08
C ASP A 8 28.22 3.56 1.34
N ASN A 9 28.94 2.55 1.85
CA ASN A 9 28.70 1.92 3.15
C ASN A 9 27.29 1.34 3.36
N GLU A 10 26.53 1.09 2.28
CA GLU A 10 25.24 0.42 2.36
C GLU A 10 25.39 -1.11 2.34
N SER A 11 24.80 -1.77 3.34
CA SER A 11 24.67 -3.23 3.35
C SER A 11 23.70 -3.70 2.25
N GLY A 12 23.91 -4.90 1.71
CA GLY A 12 23.06 -5.45 0.66
C GLY A 12 21.58 -5.53 1.07
N GLU A 13 21.30 -5.82 2.34
CA GLU A 13 19.94 -5.87 2.87
C GLU A 13 19.27 -4.48 2.88
N ARG A 14 19.98 -3.42 3.28
CA ARG A 14 19.47 -2.04 3.26
C ARG A 14 19.15 -1.60 1.83
N LEU A 15 20.00 -1.95 0.87
CA LEU A 15 19.76 -1.71 -0.55
C LEU A 15 18.47 -2.40 -1.02
N MET A 16 18.33 -3.70 -0.71
CA MET A 16 17.15 -4.49 -1.09
C MET A 16 15.86 -3.92 -0.47
N ASN A 17 15.90 -3.51 0.79
CA ASN A 17 14.77 -2.87 1.46
C ASN A 17 14.39 -1.53 0.82
N ARG A 18 15.38 -0.72 0.41
CA ARG A 18 15.14 0.51 -0.34
C ARG A 18 14.50 0.22 -1.70
N PHE A 19 15.04 -0.73 -2.45
CA PHE A 19 14.48 -1.13 -3.74
C PHE A 19 13.03 -1.59 -3.61
N LYS A 20 12.72 -2.45 -2.61
CA LYS A 20 11.34 -2.87 -2.30
C LYS A 20 10.42 -1.67 -2.01
N LYS A 21 10.90 -0.66 -1.27
CA LYS A 21 10.12 0.56 -1.01
C LYS A 21 9.83 1.34 -2.29
N ILE A 22 10.79 1.45 -3.21
CA ILE A 22 10.59 2.13 -4.50
C ILE A 22 9.57 1.38 -5.36
N ILE A 23 9.65 0.04 -5.44
CA ILE A 23 8.64 -0.78 -6.13
C ILE A 23 7.25 -0.50 -5.55
N LYS A 24 7.10 -0.56 -4.23
CA LYS A 24 5.80 -0.30 -3.57
C LYS A 24 5.30 1.12 -3.87
N ARG A 25 6.17 2.14 -3.81
CA ARG A 25 5.82 3.53 -4.12
C ARG A 25 5.38 3.70 -5.57
N SER A 26 6.03 3.02 -6.52
CA SER A 26 5.70 3.10 -7.95
C SER A 26 4.33 2.53 -8.31
N ARG A 27 3.69 1.76 -7.42
CA ARG A 27 2.40 1.07 -7.64
C ARG A 27 2.35 0.12 -8.84
N ILE A 28 3.49 -0.18 -9.47
CA ILE A 28 3.56 -1.00 -10.69
C ILE A 28 2.89 -2.39 -10.51
N LEU A 29 3.05 -2.99 -9.33
CA LEU A 29 2.40 -4.27 -9.00
C LEU A 29 0.88 -4.15 -8.88
N MET A 30 0.38 -3.04 -8.32
CA MET A 30 -1.06 -2.79 -8.20
C MET A 30 -1.67 -2.57 -9.58
N ASP A 31 -0.99 -1.81 -10.43
CA ASP A 31 -1.47 -1.53 -11.78
C ASP A 31 -1.43 -2.77 -12.67
N ALA A 32 -0.37 -3.58 -12.57
CA ALA A 32 -0.30 -4.89 -13.22
C ALA A 32 -1.44 -5.80 -12.76
N LYS A 33 -1.73 -5.88 -11.45
CA LYS A 33 -2.84 -6.68 -10.92
C LYS A 33 -4.21 -6.19 -11.41
N LYS A 34 -4.41 -4.87 -11.50
CA LYS A 34 -5.64 -4.28 -12.05
C LYS A 34 -5.81 -4.57 -13.54
N LYS A 35 -4.72 -4.55 -14.30
CA LYS A 35 -4.73 -4.85 -15.74
C LYS A 35 -4.95 -6.34 -16.02
N ARG A 36 -4.48 -7.23 -15.13
CA ARG A 36 -4.58 -8.69 -15.30
C ARG A 36 -6.01 -9.21 -15.40
N PHE A 37 -6.95 -8.61 -14.69
CA PHE A 37 -8.35 -9.03 -14.68
C PHE A 37 -9.25 -7.87 -15.07
N ARG A 38 -10.30 -8.14 -15.86
CA ARG A 38 -11.34 -7.15 -16.15
C ARG A 38 -12.18 -6.91 -14.89
N ILE A 39 -11.78 -5.91 -14.11
CA ILE A 39 -12.50 -5.50 -12.90
C ILE A 39 -13.50 -4.40 -13.28
N HIS A 40 -14.77 -4.62 -12.94
CA HIS A 40 -15.82 -3.60 -13.11
C HIS A 40 -15.63 -2.47 -12.09
N LYS A 41 -16.02 -1.25 -12.46
CA LYS A 41 -16.00 -0.12 -11.51
C LYS A 41 -16.88 -0.46 -10.29
N PRO A 42 -16.43 -0.20 -9.07
CA PRO A 42 -17.21 -0.52 -7.87
C PRO A 42 -18.52 0.27 -7.86
N THR A 43 -19.60 -0.38 -7.41
CA THR A 43 -20.92 0.26 -7.26
C THR A 43 -20.93 1.22 -6.08
N LYS A 44 -21.90 2.15 -6.06
CA LYS A 44 -22.08 3.10 -4.94
C LYS A 44 -22.21 2.38 -3.58
N LYS A 45 -22.91 1.23 -3.55
CA LYS A 45 -23.06 0.39 -2.36
C LYS A 45 -21.71 -0.11 -1.84
N PHE A 46 -20.85 -0.63 -2.74
CA PHE A 46 -19.53 -1.13 -2.38
C PHE A 46 -18.62 -0.01 -1.84
N VAL A 47 -18.63 1.16 -2.50
CA VAL A 47 -17.86 2.34 -2.04
C VAL A 47 -18.31 2.79 -0.65
N ARG A 48 -19.63 2.83 -0.40
CA ARG A 48 -20.21 3.17 0.90
C ARG A 48 -19.78 2.17 1.99
N GLN A 49 -19.89 0.87 1.74
CA GLN A 49 -19.48 -0.16 2.69
C GLN A 49 -17.98 -0.05 3.03
N ALA A 50 -17.12 0.15 2.02
CA ALA A 50 -15.70 0.36 2.24
C ALA A 50 -15.38 1.64 3.03
N ALA A 51 -16.19 2.70 2.89
CA ALA A 51 -16.06 3.92 3.69
C ALA A 51 -16.44 3.70 5.16
N VAL A 52 -17.57 3.02 5.41
CA VAL A 52 -18.04 2.67 6.77
C VAL A 52 -17.00 1.79 7.48
N MET A 53 -16.50 0.76 6.82
CA MET A 53 -15.46 -0.12 7.37
C MET A 53 -14.20 0.68 7.76
N ARG A 54 -13.73 1.56 6.88
CA ARG A 54 -12.56 2.43 7.16
C ARG A 54 -12.80 3.39 8.33
N ALA A 55 -14.02 3.88 8.50
CA ALA A 55 -14.37 4.71 9.66
C ALA A 55 -14.35 3.89 10.95
N GLY A 56 -14.92 2.68 10.95
CA GLY A 56 -14.88 1.78 12.11
C GLY A 56 -13.45 1.43 12.54
N HIS A 57 -12.56 1.11 11.59
CA HIS A 57 -11.15 0.85 11.91
C HIS A 57 -10.41 2.08 12.47
N ARG A 58 -10.73 3.30 12.01
CA ARG A 58 -10.14 4.52 12.54
C ARG A 58 -10.57 4.76 13.99
N LYS A 59 -11.87 4.67 14.26
CA LYS A 59 -12.43 4.80 15.61
C LYS A 59 -11.84 3.78 16.57
N ARG A 60 -11.66 2.52 16.14
CA ARG A 60 -11.05 1.49 16.98
C ARG A 60 -9.59 1.82 17.34
N ARG A 61 -8.80 2.30 16.38
CA ARG A 61 -7.41 2.73 16.64
C ARG A 61 -7.34 3.90 17.60
N GLU A 62 -8.25 4.86 17.50
CA GLU A 62 -8.32 6.00 18.43
C GLU A 62 -8.59 5.51 19.87
N ILE A 63 -9.52 4.57 20.04
CA ILE A 63 -9.81 3.95 21.34
C ILE A 63 -8.58 3.17 21.88
N GLU A 64 -7.94 2.36 21.04
CA GLU A 64 -6.72 1.62 21.39
C GLU A 64 -5.56 2.56 21.80
N GLN A 65 -5.48 3.75 21.19
CA GLN A 65 -4.46 4.75 21.53
C GLN A 65 -4.76 5.52 22.83
N LEU A 66 -6.03 5.73 23.16
CA LEU A 66 -6.46 6.36 24.42
C LEU A 66 -6.33 5.43 25.63
N ALA A 67 -6.34 4.12 25.41
CA ALA A 67 -6.24 3.10 26.45
C ALA A 67 -4.79 2.74 26.83
N ASN A 68 -3.78 3.24 26.11
CA ASN A 68 -2.35 3.09 26.40
C ASN A 68 -1.76 4.42 26.85
#